data_AF-A1KA37-F1
#
_entry.id   AF-A1KA37-F1
#
_cell.length_a   1.000
_cell.length_b   1.000
_cell.length_c   1.000
_cell.angle_alpha   90.00
_cell.angle_beta   90.00
_cell.angle_gamma   90.00
#
_symmetry.space_group_name_H-M   'P 1'
#
loop_
_entity.id
_entity.type
_entity.pdbx_description
1 polymer ?
#
loop_
_entity_poly.entity_id
_entity_poly.type
_entity_poly.pdbx_seq_one_letter_code
_entity_poly.pdbx_strand_id
1 'polypeptide(L)'
;MSTTTIRLPDELKARVAEAAKRAGTTSHNFILEAIAEKAEQAEARAGLDAEAEQRYARIVESGQTIPWDEMRRYLEGRAAGTSAQRPSARKLAQDR
;
A
#
# COMPACT_ATOMS: atom_id res chain seq x y z
N MET A 1 -23.66 10.95 -17.62
CA MET A 1 -23.11 9.85 -16.80
C MET A 1 -24.12 8.73 -16.76
N SER A 2 -23.69 7.46 -16.83
CA SER A 2 -24.57 6.30 -16.74
C SER A 2 -24.85 5.94 -15.27
N THR A 3 -26.11 5.61 -14.97
CA THR A 3 -26.49 5.13 -13.63
C THR A 3 -26.25 3.63 -13.56
N THR A 4 -25.49 3.18 -12.55
CA THR A 4 -25.30 1.75 -12.26
C THR A 4 -26.22 1.34 -11.13
N THR A 5 -27.10 0.37 -11.35
CA THR A 5 -27.98 -0.18 -10.32
C THR A 5 -27.29 -1.32 -9.58
N ILE A 6 -27.02 -1.13 -8.28
CA ILE A 6 -26.41 -2.13 -7.41
C ILE A 6 -27.49 -2.72 -6.50
N ARG A 7 -27.62 -4.05 -6.47
CA ARG A 7 -28.52 -4.73 -5.53
C ARG A 7 -27.81 -4.97 -4.21
N LEU A 8 -28.39 -4.47 -3.13
CA LEU A 8 -27.90 -4.68 -1.77
C LEU A 8 -28.88 -5.59 -1.02
N PRO A 9 -28.40 -6.62 -0.30
CA PRO A 9 -29.24 -7.33 0.67
C PRO A 9 -29.82 -6.36 1.70
N ASP A 10 -31.04 -6.63 2.18
CA ASP A 10 -31.77 -5.72 3.08
C ASP A 10 -30.96 -5.40 4.36
N GLU A 11 -30.28 -6.39 4.91
CA GLU A 11 -29.41 -6.21 6.07
C GLU A 11 -28.27 -5.21 5.79
N LEU A 12 -27.60 -5.33 4.63
CA LEU A 12 -26.52 -4.43 4.25
C LEU A 12 -27.04 -3.02 3.99
N LYS A 13 -28.21 -2.90 3.35
CA LYS A 13 -28.87 -1.61 3.11
C LYS A 13 -29.17 -0.89 4.43
N ALA A 14 -29.68 -1.59 5.44
CA ALA A 14 -29.94 -1.02 6.76
C ALA A 14 -28.65 -0.57 7.46
N ARG A 15 -27.59 -1.41 7.41
CA ARG A 15 -26.28 -1.07 7.99
C ARG A 15 -25.66 0.16 7.35
N VAL A 16 -25.74 0.28 6.02
CA VAL A 16 -25.25 1.45 5.28
C VAL A 16 -26.04 2.71 5.63
N ALA A 17 -27.37 2.62 5.75
CA ALA A 17 -28.19 3.76 6.14
C ALA A 17 -27.81 4.30 7.53
N GLU A 18 -27.63 3.42 8.51
CA GLU A 18 -27.19 3.82 9.86
C GLU A 18 -25.76 4.35 9.89
N ALA A 19 -24.85 3.76 9.11
CA ALA A 19 -23.47 4.26 9.00
C ALA A 19 -23.42 5.66 8.36
N ALA A 20 -24.16 5.87 7.27
CA ALA A 20 -24.25 7.17 6.60
C ALA A 20 -24.84 8.24 7.53
N LYS A 21 -25.91 7.90 8.27
CA LYS A 21 -26.51 8.79 9.28
C LYS A 21 -25.50 9.20 10.36
N ARG A 22 -24.73 8.25 10.90
CA ARG A 22 -23.68 8.54 11.89
C ARG A 22 -22.56 9.41 11.32
N ALA A 23 -22.23 9.23 10.04
CA ALA A 23 -21.25 10.04 9.33
C ALA A 23 -21.79 11.41 8.85
N GLY A 24 -23.10 11.69 9.04
CA GLY A 24 -23.71 12.95 8.60
C GLY A 24 -23.85 13.08 7.08
N THR A 25 -23.89 11.97 6.34
CA THR A 25 -23.99 11.94 4.87
C THR A 25 -25.19 11.11 4.41
N THR A 26 -25.48 11.13 3.10
CA THR A 26 -26.53 10.30 2.50
C THR A 26 -26.01 8.88 2.24
N SER A 27 -26.89 7.88 2.20
CA SER A 27 -26.48 6.51 1.84
C SER A 27 -25.87 6.43 0.44
N HIS A 28 -26.30 7.28 -0.49
CA HIS A 28 -25.72 7.33 -1.83
C HIS A 28 -24.25 7.79 -1.80
N ASN A 29 -23.99 8.94 -1.16
CA ASN A 29 -22.63 9.48 -1.04
C ASN A 29 -21.73 8.52 -0.25
N PHE A 30 -22.23 7.94 0.84
CA PHE A 30 -21.49 6.96 1.62
C PHE A 30 -21.06 5.75 0.78
N ILE A 31 -21.93 5.25 -0.11
CA ILE A 31 -21.59 4.14 -1.01
C ILE A 31 -20.55 4.59 -2.05
N LEU A 32 -20.67 5.79 -2.60
CA LEU A 32 -19.70 6.31 -3.57
C LEU A 32 -18.31 6.46 -2.95
N GLU A 33 -18.22 7.04 -1.76
CA GLU A 33 -16.97 7.16 -0.99
C GLU A 33 -16.36 5.78 -0.73
N ALA A 34 -17.17 4.83 -0.25
CA ALA A 34 -16.69 3.47 0.00
C ALA A 34 -16.16 2.76 -1.27
N ILE A 35 -16.79 2.99 -2.43
CA ILE A 35 -16.32 2.44 -3.71
C ILE A 35 -15.01 3.12 -4.13
N ALA A 36 -14.91 4.44 -4.02
CA ALA A 36 -13.70 5.20 -4.34
C ALA A 36 -12.52 4.74 -3.48
N GLU A 37 -12.71 4.69 -2.16
CA GLU A 37 -11.71 4.18 -1.22
C GLU A 37 -11.28 2.76 -1.56
N LYS A 38 -12.22 1.88 -1.93
CA LYS A 38 -11.90 0.50 -2.28
C LYS A 38 -11.10 0.41 -3.58
N ALA A 39 -11.42 1.24 -4.57
CA ALA A 39 -10.69 1.32 -5.83
C ALA A 39 -9.25 1.81 -5.58
N GLU A 40 -9.08 2.91 -4.86
CA GLU A 40 -7.77 3.47 -4.51
C GLU A 40 -6.90 2.45 -3.75
N GLN A 41 -7.48 1.74 -2.78
CA GLN A 41 -6.77 0.68 -2.05
C GLN A 41 -6.33 -0.47 -2.96
N ALA A 42 -7.18 -0.88 -3.91
CA ALA A 42 -6.85 -1.95 -4.85
C ALA A 42 -5.73 -1.53 -5.81
N GLU A 43 -5.78 -0.29 -6.31
CA GLU A 43 -4.74 0.30 -7.16
C GLU A 43 -3.42 0.45 -6.42
N ALA A 44 -3.44 0.97 -5.19
CA ALA A 44 -2.24 1.09 -4.34
C ALA A 44 -1.62 -0.29 -4.07
N ARG A 45 -2.44 -1.31 -3.82
CA ARG A 45 -1.96 -2.68 -3.62
C ARG A 45 -1.31 -3.24 -4.88
N ALA A 46 -1.97 -3.10 -6.03
CA ALA A 46 -1.43 -3.54 -7.30
C ALA A 46 -0.11 -2.83 -7.64
N GLY A 47 -0.01 -1.52 -7.36
CA GLY A 47 1.21 -0.74 -7.53
C GLY A 47 2.36 -1.24 -6.66
N LEU A 48 2.08 -1.54 -5.38
CA LEU A 48 3.06 -2.12 -4.46
C LEU A 48 3.57 -3.48 -4.94
N ASP A 49 2.65 -4.37 -5.34
CA ASP A 49 3.00 -5.71 -5.81
C ASP A 49 3.82 -5.65 -7.11
N ALA A 50 3.45 -4.77 -8.04
CA ALA A 50 4.21 -4.55 -9.29
C ALA A 50 5.63 -4.01 -9.02
N GLU A 51 5.76 -3.06 -8.09
CA GLU A 51 7.07 -2.52 -7.70
C GLU A 51 7.93 -3.59 -7.00
N ALA A 52 7.33 -4.39 -6.12
CA ALA A 52 8.01 -5.49 -5.44
C ALA A 52 8.56 -6.50 -6.45
N GLU A 53 7.75 -6.91 -7.42
CA GLU A 53 8.15 -7.84 -8.48
C GLU A 53 9.29 -7.26 -9.33
N GLN A 54 9.17 -5.99 -9.75
CA GLN A 54 10.23 -5.32 -10.52
C GLN A 54 11.55 -5.22 -9.73
N ARG A 55 11.50 -4.96 -8.43
CA ARG A 55 12.69 -4.93 -7.56
C ARG A 55 13.26 -6.33 -7.38
N TYR A 56 12.41 -7.34 -7.21
CA TYR A 56 12.83 -8.72 -7.07
C TYR A 56 13.51 -9.25 -8.34
N ALA A 57 12.93 -9.00 -9.52
CA ALA A 57 13.55 -9.35 -10.80
C ALA A 57 14.97 -8.77 -10.95
N ARG A 58 15.17 -7.51 -10.54
CA ARG A 58 16.51 -6.87 -10.53
C ARG A 58 17.47 -7.52 -9.55
N ILE A 59 17.00 -7.96 -8.39
CA ILE A 59 17.82 -8.69 -7.41
C ILE A 59 18.21 -10.06 -7.98
N VAL A 60 17.28 -10.78 -8.59
CA VAL A 60 17.53 -12.08 -9.23
C VAL A 60 18.56 -11.95 -10.36
N GLU A 61 18.43 -10.92 -11.19
CA GLU A 61 19.35 -10.66 -12.32
C GLU A 61 20.75 -10.24 -11.84
N SER A 62 20.84 -9.27 -10.93
CA SER A 62 22.11 -8.66 -10.52
C SER A 62 22.83 -9.40 -9.38
N GLY A 63 22.07 -10.12 -8.55
CA GLY A 63 22.51 -10.65 -7.26
C GLY A 63 22.86 -9.56 -6.23
N GLN A 64 22.59 -8.29 -6.51
CA GLN A 64 22.97 -7.17 -5.64
C GLN A 64 21.84 -6.84 -4.66
N THR A 65 22.19 -6.78 -3.38
CA THR A 65 21.27 -6.40 -2.30
C THR A 65 21.95 -5.47 -1.32
N ILE A 66 21.18 -4.83 -0.44
CA ILE A 66 21.71 -4.09 0.70
C ILE A 66 21.45 -4.92 1.96
N PRO A 67 22.47 -5.23 2.78
CA PRO A 67 22.27 -5.86 4.08
C PRO A 67 21.32 -5.04 4.97
N TRP A 68 20.35 -5.71 5.59
CA TRP A 68 19.33 -5.03 6.38
C TRP A 68 19.89 -4.28 7.59
N ASP A 69 20.94 -4.81 8.22
CA ASP A 69 21.62 -4.18 9.35
C ASP A 69 22.30 -2.85 8.95
N GLU A 70 22.85 -2.77 7.74
CA GLU A 70 23.42 -1.53 7.20
C GLU A 70 22.33 -0.50 6.87
N MET A 71 21.25 -0.95 6.23
CA MET A 71 20.10 -0.06 5.95
C MET A 71 19.46 0.45 7.23
N ARG A 72 19.27 -0.42 8.23
CA ARG A 72 18.71 -0.05 9.54
C ARG A 72 19.56 1.02 10.22
N ARG A 73 20.88 0.79 10.34
CA ARG A 73 21.81 1.77 10.95
C ARG A 73 21.74 3.13 10.24
N TYR A 74 21.66 3.12 8.91
CA TYR A 74 21.49 4.35 8.13
C TYR A 74 20.17 5.07 8.45
N LEU A 75 19.04 4.34 8.50
CA LEU A 75 17.73 4.92 8.79
C LEU A 75 17.64 5.46 10.23
N GLU A 76 18.16 4.73 11.21
CA GLU A 76 18.21 5.15 12.61
C GLU A 76 19.06 6.42 12.79
N GLY A 77 20.25 6.47 12.16
CA GLY A 77 21.09 7.67 12.19
C GLY A 77 20.42 8.87 11.52
N ARG A 78 19.73 8.66 10.40
CA ARG A 78 18.95 9.73 9.74
C ARG A 78 17.80 10.23 10.61
N ALA A 79 17.08 9.33 11.28
CA ALA A 79 16.00 9.70 12.20
C ALA A 79 16.52 10.47 13.42
N ALA A 80 17.73 10.18 13.89
CA ALA A 80 18.41 10.89 14.97
C ALA A 80 19.07 12.21 14.52
N GLY A 81 18.90 12.64 13.26
CA GLY A 81 19.50 13.86 12.71
C GLY A 81 21.00 13.77 12.47
N THR A 82 21.59 12.57 12.55
CA THR A 82 23.02 12.34 12.31
C THR A 82 23.29 12.15 10.80
N SER A 83 24.47 12.57 10.36
CA SER A 83 24.92 12.28 9.00
C SER A 83 25.40 10.82 8.91
N ALA A 84 24.48 9.90 8.60
CA ALA A 84 24.79 8.50 8.36
C ALA A 84 25.08 8.24 6.88
N GLN A 85 26.10 7.43 6.58
CA GLN A 85 26.43 7.03 5.21
C GLN A 85 25.35 6.10 4.64
N ARG A 86 24.85 6.42 3.44
CA ARG A 86 23.87 5.57 2.75
C ARG A 86 24.55 4.29 2.26
N PRO A 87 24.04 3.10 2.60
CA PRO A 87 24.62 1.84 2.12
C PRO A 87 24.36 1.66 0.63
N SER A 88 25.31 1.01 -0.04
CA SER A 88 25.24 0.68 -1.47
C SER A 88 24.91 -0.79 -1.69
N ALA A 89 24.18 -1.08 -2.76
CA ALA A 89 23.87 -2.45 -3.15
C ALA A 89 25.14 -3.17 -3.60
N ARG A 90 25.35 -4.39 -3.11
CA ARG A 90 26.47 -5.24 -3.47
C ARG A 90 26.06 -6.70 -3.48
N LYS A 91 26.81 -7.54 -4.19
CA LYS A 91 26.61 -8.99 -4.10
C LYS A 91 26.90 -9.42 -2.66
N LEU A 92 25.97 -10.12 -2.03
CA LEU A 92 26.27 -10.82 -0.79
C LEU A 92 27.27 -11.90 -1.15
N ALA A 93 28.44 -11.92 -0.51
CA ALA A 93 29.38 -13.03 -0.67
C ALA A 93 28.60 -14.33 -0.37
N GLN A 94 28.65 -15.30 -1.28
CA GLN A 94 28.11 -16.64 -1.05
C GLN A 94 28.90 -17.28 0.09
N ASP A 95 28.46 -17.09 1.33
CA ASP A 95 28.81 -17.97 2.45
C ASP A 95 27.59 -18.84 2.75
N ARG A 96 27.42 -19.86 1.92
CA ARG A 96 26.89 -21.19 2.27
C ARG A 96 27.39 -22.23 1.29
#